data_AF-A0A2N7TNN2-F1
#
_entry.id   AF-A0A2N7TNN2-F1
#
_cell.length_a   1.000
_cell.length_b   1.000
_cell.length_c   1.000
_cell.angle_alpha   90.00
_cell.angle_beta   90.00
_cell.angle_gamma   90.00
#
_symmetry.space_group_name_H-M   'P 1'
#
loop_
_entity.id
_entity.type
_entity.pdbx_description
1 polymer ?
#
loop_
_entity_poly.entity_id
_entity_poly.type
_entity_poly.pdbx_seq_one_letter_code
_entity_poly.pdbx_strand_id
1 'polypeptide(L)' 'MTTPTLPFADLERVYEQLATTLDALPEAQERLFLAQLALALAHRVPDVAQVMAAIEEARRGTETATG' A
#
# COMPACT_ATOMS: atom_id res chain seq x y z
N MET A 1 7.72 -21.69 0.77
CA MET A 1 6.45 -21.54 0.03
C MET A 1 6.37 -20.09 -0.40
N THR A 2 6.21 -19.81 -1.70
CA THR A 2 6.13 -18.44 -2.22
C THR A 2 4.74 -17.88 -1.93
N THR A 3 4.66 -16.80 -1.17
CA THR A 3 3.41 -16.06 -0.96
C THR A 3 2.90 -15.60 -2.33
N PRO A 4 1.65 -15.92 -2.71
CA PRO A 4 1.11 -15.46 -3.98
C PRO A 4 1.05 -13.94 -3.97
N THR A 5 1.79 -13.31 -4.90
CA THR A 5 1.70 -11.88 -5.16
C THR A 5 0.62 -11.60 -6.19
N LEU A 6 0.05 -10.40 -6.18
CA LEU A 6 -0.87 -10.02 -7.24
C LEU A 6 -0.15 -10.04 -8.60
N PRO A 7 -0.82 -10.47 -9.67
CA PRO A 7 -0.29 -10.32 -11.02
C PRO A 7 -0.15 -8.83 -11.36
N PHE A 8 0.77 -8.50 -12.25
CA PHE A 8 1.11 -7.12 -12.60
C PHE A 8 -0.11 -6.29 -13.05
N ALA A 9 -1.02 -6.88 -13.83
CA ALA A 9 -2.23 -6.21 -14.31
C ALA A 9 -3.17 -5.78 -13.16
N ASP A 10 -3.26 -6.58 -12.09
CA ASP A 10 -4.08 -6.20 -10.95
C ASP A 10 -3.36 -5.17 -10.07
N LEU A 11 -2.03 -5.22 -9.99
CA LEU A 11 -1.23 -4.17 -9.32
C LEU A 11 -1.40 -2.81 -10.00
N GLU A 12 -1.34 -2.76 -11.33
CA GLU A 12 -1.56 -1.55 -12.12
C GLU A 12 -2.95 -0.97 -11.84
N ARG A 13 -3.98 -1.82 -11.84
CA ARG A 13 -5.35 -1.40 -11.50
C ARG A 13 -5.48 -0.84 -10.09
N VAL A 14 -4.81 -1.46 -9.10
CA VAL A 14 -4.79 -0.95 -7.73
C VAL A 14 -4.09 0.40 -7.66
N TYR A 15 -2.98 0.57 -8.37
CA TYR A 15 -2.24 1.82 -8.44
C TYR A 15 -3.04 2.95 -9.08
N GLU A 16 -3.67 2.72 -10.24
CA GLU A 16 -4.52 3.71 -10.91
C GLU A 16 -5.68 4.15 -10.02
N GLN A 17 -6.34 3.20 -9.35
CA GLN A 17 -7.43 3.50 -8.43
C GLN A 17 -6.95 4.31 -7.23
N LEU A 18 -5.77 3.98 -6.68
CA LEU A 18 -5.15 4.72 -5.59
C LEU A 18 -4.86 6.17 -6.00
N ALA A 19 -4.20 6.37 -7.14
CA ALA A 19 -3.87 7.69 -7.67
C ALA A 19 -5.13 8.55 -7.88
N THR A 20 -6.13 7.99 -8.57
CA THR A 20 -7.41 8.68 -8.80
C THR A 20 -8.12 9.05 -7.49
N THR A 21 -8.02 8.21 -6.46
CA THR A 21 -8.66 8.46 -5.18
C THR A 21 -7.92 9.54 -4.40
N LEU A 22 -6.58 9.53 -4.42
CA LEU A 22 -5.76 10.57 -3.80
C LEU A 22 -5.97 11.93 -4.45
N ASP A 23 -6.01 12.00 -5.79
CA ASP A 23 -6.26 13.24 -6.55
C ASP A 23 -7.62 13.88 -6.22
N ALA A 24 -8.59 13.09 -5.77
CA ALA A 24 -9.92 13.57 -5.38
C ALA A 24 -10.00 14.02 -3.91
N LEU A 25 -8.97 13.74 -3.09
CA LEU A 25 -8.92 14.08 -1.68
C LEU A 25 -8.15 15.38 -1.45
N PRO A 26 -8.50 16.18 -0.42
CA PRO A 26 -7.65 17.28 0.00
C PRO A 26 -6.31 16.76 0.55
N GLU A 27 -5.19 17.45 0.25
CA GLU A 27 -3.83 17.06 0.68
C GLU A 27 -3.72 16.71 2.17
N ALA A 28 -4.44 17.46 3.03
CA ALA A 28 -4.46 17.23 4.47
C ALA A 28 -5.07 15.87 4.87
N GLN A 29 -5.89 15.27 4.00
CA GLN A 29 -6.57 14.00 4.23
C GLN A 29 -5.87 12.81 3.57
N GLU A 30 -5.00 13.03 2.59
CA GLU A 30 -4.28 11.95 1.89
C GLU A 30 -3.54 11.01 2.86
N ARG A 31 -2.80 11.58 3.81
CA ARG A 31 -2.04 10.80 4.81
C ARG A 31 -2.95 9.96 5.70
N LEU A 32 -4.08 10.53 6.11
CA LEU A 32 -5.07 9.83 6.93
C LEU A 32 -5.74 8.70 6.14
N PHE A 33 -6.10 8.96 4.88
CA PHE A 33 -6.66 7.97 3.97
C PHE A 33 -5.70 6.80 3.77
N LEU A 34 -4.42 7.07 3.49
CA LEU A 34 -3.40 6.02 3.32
C LEU A 34 -3.22 5.18 4.59
N ALA A 35 -3.21 5.81 5.76
CA ALA A 35 -3.14 5.10 7.04
C ALA A 35 -4.37 4.21 7.27
N GLN A 36 -5.57 4.71 6.95
CA GLN A 36 -6.81 3.94 7.06
C GLN A 36 -6.86 2.79 6.05
N LEU A 37 -6.43 3.01 4.81
CA LEU A 37 -6.35 1.97 3.78
C LEU A 37 -5.39 0.87 4.22
N ALA A 38 -4.20 1.22 4.71
CA ALA A 38 -3.22 0.27 5.21
C ALA A 38 -3.79 -0.57 6.37
N LEU A 39 -4.46 0.05 7.35
CA LEU A 39 -5.11 -0.65 8.45
C LEU A 39 -6.25 -1.56 7.96
N ALA A 40 -7.05 -1.10 7.01
CA ALA A 40 -8.16 -1.87 6.46
C ALA A 40 -7.65 -3.08 5.66
N LEU A 41 -6.56 -2.95 4.92
CA LEU A 41 -5.90 -4.07 4.24
C LEU A 41 -5.25 -5.03 5.25
N ALA A 42 -4.55 -4.51 6.26
CA ALA A 42 -3.96 -5.30 7.33
C ALA A 42 -5.00 -6.16 8.07
N HIS A 43 -6.19 -5.63 8.32
CA HIS A 43 -7.29 -6.37 8.93
C HIS A 43 -7.78 -7.57 8.07
N ARG A 44 -7.53 -7.53 6.75
CA ARG A 44 -7.88 -8.60 5.81
C ARG A 44 -6.74 -9.61 5.61
N VAL A 45 -5.53 -9.29 6.04
CA VAL A 45 -4.38 -10.21 6.00
C VAL A 45 -4.42 -11.06 7.27
N PRO A 46 -4.46 -12.40 7.18
CA PRO A 46 -4.58 -13.28 8.35
C PRO A 46 -3.28 -13.41 9.17
N ASP A 47 -2.24 -12.64 8.85
CA ASP A 47 -0.90 -12.76 9.44
C ASP A 47 -0.24 -11.39 9.65
N VAL A 48 -0.01 -11.05 10.93
CA VAL A 48 0.63 -9.80 11.33
C VAL A 48 2.09 -9.70 10.85
N ALA A 49 2.81 -10.82 10.73
CA ALA A 49 4.20 -10.81 10.28
C ALA A 49 4.30 -10.36 8.81
N GLN A 50 3.33 -10.75 7.98
CA GLN A 50 3.24 -10.31 6.58
C GLN A 50 2.95 -8.82 6.48
N VAL A 51 2.07 -8.29 7.33
CA VAL A 51 1.77 -6.85 7.39
C VAL A 51 3.02 -6.06 7.80
N MET A 52 3.74 -6.52 8.83
CA MET A 52 4.97 -5.86 9.30
C MET A 52 6.08 -5.90 8.25
N ALA A 53 6.23 -7.02 7.52
CA ALA A 53 7.19 -7.14 6.43
C ALA A 53 6.88 -6.17 5.28
N ALA A 54 5.60 -6.02 4.92
CA ALA A 54 5.16 -5.10 3.87
C ALA A 54 5.42 -3.63 4.24
N ILE A 55 5.24 -3.25 5.52
CA ILE A 55 5.58 -1.91 6.01
C ILE A 55 7.08 -1.62 5.83
N GLU A 56 7.94 -2.58 6.19
CA GLU A 56 9.39 -2.43 6.07
C GLU A 56 9.85 -2.41 4.61
N GLU A 57 9.18 -3.16 3.72
CA GLU A 57 9.42 -3.09 2.28
C GLU A 57 9.06 -1.72 1.70
N ALA A 58 7.89 -1.18 2.04
CA ALA A 58 7.48 0.16 1.63
C ALA A 58 8.46 1.24 2.12
N ARG A 59 8.92 1.13 3.38
CA ARG A 59 9.90 2.04 3.97
C ARG A 59 11.22 2.06 3.18
N ARG A 60 11.77 0.89 2.86
CA ARG A 60 12.99 0.76 2.04
C ARG A 60 12.82 1.27 0.62
N GLY A 61 11.63 1.08 0.02
CA GLY A 61 11.29 1.64 -1.29
C GLY A 61 11.33 3.17 -1.32
N THR A 62 10.86 3.83 -0.24
CA THR A 62 10.93 5.30 -0.16
C THR A 62 12.35 5.84 0.03
N GLU A 63 13.23 5.10 0.71
CA GLU A 63 14.64 5.48 0.87
C GLU A 63 15.41 5.39 -0.44
N THR A 64 15.11 4.39 -1.28
CA THR A 64 15.77 4.19 -2.58
C THR A 64 15.28 5.13 -3.68
N ALA A 65 14.04 5.63 -3.60
CA ALA A 65 13.50 6.61 -4.54
C ALA A 65 14.05 8.04 -4.33
N THR A 66 14.75 8.30 -3.22
CA THR A 66 15.28 9.63 -2.86
C THR A 66 16.82 9.69 -2.94
N GLY A 67 17.46 8.62 -3.43
CA GLY A 67 18.92 8.49 -3.55
C GLY A 67 19.46 8.66 -4.96
#